data_AF-A0A933I936-F1
#
_entry.id   AF-A0A933I936-F1
#
_cell.length_a   1.000
_cell.length_b   1.000
_cell.length_c   1.000
_cell.angle_alpha   90.00
_cell.angle_beta   90.00
_cell.angle_gamma   90.00
#
_symmetry.space_group_name_H-M   'P 1'
#
loop_
_entity.id
_entity.type
_entity.pdbx_description
1 polymer ?
#
loop_
_entity_poly.entity_id
_entity_poly.type
_entity_poly.pdbx_seq_one_letter_code
_entity_poly.pdbx_strand_id
1 'polypeptide(L)'
;MPAAQVDAVWDGGGGTNYWNTATNWNPNVIPNNGTNTYNVFIGGLYLPDYTVYLNTSPTIDNLTIDTSDSFTVINNSHLYIAGGASAGTITNNGSILLNGSSTYTDLILNSGDVLLTGAGTLTMSNYANNRIFGSSSTYRLTNSAGHTIQGSGLLGNNQMALTNEGTITANQSNALTINPSSSGFTNNGTIRANSGSTLTVNDTLTNLSGTTLTGGTYYVTGTMRLPGAINTNAASIILDGTSSNLYNGTSGTNNALTNLNTNNGSFSILNDRDFTTAGNLTNSGAIIVGDNSILKINSTGTGMLTSSGSISGTGTINGDVVNSGSVMPGLSPGMLTVDGDYTQSETGNLFMEIAGLTPVSEYDVFNVTGNAYLAGALSVDLLNGFMPAMGNSFTILTANNIYGTFNAYNLPALGNGMGWDVAYNANNVSLMVTPEPMSAILFLSGASVFVIRRFRRAKH
;
A
#
# COMPACT_ATOMS: atom_id res chain seq x y z
N MET A 1 -16.76 -50.27 0.89
CA MET A 1 -16.12 -49.55 2.03
C MET A 1 -16.08 -48.08 1.65
N PRO A 2 -16.18 -47.13 2.59
CA PRO A 2 -15.94 -45.71 2.26
C PRO A 2 -14.53 -45.55 1.68
N ALA A 3 -14.35 -44.57 0.79
CA ALA A 3 -13.05 -44.26 0.23
C ALA A 3 -12.05 -43.94 1.35
N ALA A 4 -10.87 -44.56 1.32
CA ALA A 4 -9.81 -44.21 2.26
C ALA A 4 -9.13 -42.93 1.79
N GLN A 5 -8.87 -42.01 2.71
CA GLN A 5 -7.99 -40.86 2.45
C GLN A 5 -6.54 -41.34 2.61
N VAL A 6 -5.70 -41.04 1.62
CA VAL A 6 -4.32 -41.52 1.52
C VAL A 6 -3.40 -40.32 1.38
N ASP A 7 -2.33 -40.30 2.18
CA ASP A 7 -1.26 -39.33 2.02
C ASP A 7 -0.29 -39.85 0.95
N ALA A 8 -0.07 -39.06 -0.10
CA ALA A 8 0.88 -39.35 -1.15
C ALA A 8 1.99 -38.30 -1.13
N VAL A 9 3.22 -38.75 -0.87
CA VAL A 9 4.40 -37.89 -0.72
C VAL A 9 5.29 -38.06 -1.94
N TRP A 10 5.68 -36.95 -2.56
CA TRP A 10 6.67 -36.98 -3.63
C TRP A 10 8.07 -37.26 -3.07
N ASP A 11 8.73 -38.30 -3.58
CA ASP A 11 10.08 -38.70 -3.16
C ASP A 11 11.09 -38.76 -4.32
N GLY A 12 10.64 -38.55 -5.56
CA GLY A 12 11.49 -38.56 -6.76
C GLY A 12 12.12 -39.92 -7.10
N GLY A 13 11.66 -41.02 -6.49
CA GLY A 13 12.28 -42.35 -6.62
C GLY A 13 12.32 -42.95 -8.04
N GLY A 14 11.51 -42.43 -8.96
CA GLY A 14 11.41 -42.87 -10.36
C GLY A 14 12.35 -42.19 -11.34
N GLY A 15 13.17 -41.23 -10.90
CA GLY A 15 14.19 -40.57 -11.74
C GLY A 15 13.64 -39.64 -12.82
N THR A 16 12.34 -39.32 -12.78
CA THR A 16 11.72 -38.27 -13.62
C THR A 16 11.00 -37.27 -12.73
N ASN A 17 10.62 -36.12 -13.28
CA ASN A 17 9.88 -35.10 -12.55
C ASN A 17 8.38 -35.08 -12.89
N TYR A 18 7.85 -36.12 -13.54
CA TYR A 18 6.46 -36.14 -14.02
C TYR A 18 5.49 -36.82 -13.05
N TRP A 19 4.36 -36.17 -12.79
CA TRP A 19 3.32 -36.64 -11.86
C TRP A 19 2.85 -38.08 -12.13
N ASN A 20 2.73 -38.46 -13.40
CA ASN A 20 2.25 -39.78 -13.81
C ASN A 20 3.25 -40.93 -13.64
N THR A 21 4.41 -40.69 -13.04
CA THR A 21 5.38 -41.74 -12.72
C THR A 21 5.10 -42.26 -11.32
N ALA A 22 4.48 -43.43 -11.21
CA ALA A 22 4.05 -43.99 -9.93
C ALA A 22 5.20 -44.10 -8.91
N THR A 23 6.41 -44.45 -9.35
CA THR A 23 7.60 -44.64 -8.50
C THR A 23 8.22 -43.34 -7.97
N ASN A 24 7.67 -42.17 -8.31
CA ASN A 24 8.05 -40.88 -7.71
C ASN A 24 7.23 -40.54 -6.46
N TRP A 25 6.28 -41.40 -6.11
CA TRP A 25 5.39 -41.22 -4.98
C TRP A 25 5.66 -42.32 -3.97
N ASN A 26 5.53 -42.00 -2.69
CA ASN A 26 5.32 -42.99 -1.63
C ASN A 26 3.80 -43.02 -1.34
N PRO A 27 3.08 -44.16 -1.49
CA PRO A 27 3.55 -45.55 -1.57
C PRO A 27 3.56 -46.17 -2.98
N ASN A 28 4.15 -45.49 -3.97
CA ASN A 28 4.22 -45.88 -5.38
C ASN A 28 2.86 -45.88 -6.11
N VAL A 29 2.00 -44.92 -5.78
CA VAL A 29 0.67 -44.75 -6.38
C VAL A 29 0.54 -43.33 -6.90
N ILE A 30 0.07 -43.18 -8.14
CA ILE A 30 -0.20 -41.87 -8.75
C ILE A 30 -1.43 -41.27 -8.06
N PRO A 31 -1.31 -40.10 -7.40
CA PRO A 31 -2.44 -39.48 -6.74
C PRO A 31 -3.48 -39.04 -7.77
N ASN A 32 -4.67 -39.64 -7.69
CA ASN A 32 -5.84 -39.30 -8.49
C ASN A 32 -7.08 -39.92 -7.83
N ASN A 33 -7.98 -39.09 -7.30
CA ASN A 33 -9.16 -39.51 -6.57
C ASN A 33 -10.02 -40.48 -7.41
N GLY A 34 -10.49 -41.53 -6.75
CA GLY A 34 -11.32 -42.59 -7.31
C GLY A 34 -11.87 -43.43 -6.16
N THR A 35 -11.44 -44.69 -6.05
CA THR A 35 -11.77 -45.52 -4.88
C THR A 35 -11.18 -44.96 -3.58
N ASN A 36 -9.97 -44.39 -3.65
CA ASN A 36 -9.34 -43.65 -2.55
C ASN A 36 -9.29 -42.16 -2.91
N THR A 37 -9.13 -41.30 -1.91
CA THR A 37 -8.85 -39.87 -2.11
C THR A 37 -7.48 -39.51 -1.56
N TYR A 38 -6.88 -38.41 -2.03
CA TYR A 38 -5.47 -38.13 -1.79
C TYR A 38 -5.22 -36.74 -1.19
N ASN A 39 -4.44 -36.70 -0.11
CA ASN A 39 -3.67 -35.54 0.30
C ASN A 39 -2.28 -35.65 -0.35
N VAL A 40 -1.88 -34.63 -1.09
CA VAL A 40 -0.60 -34.62 -1.80
C VAL A 40 0.40 -33.73 -1.10
N PHE A 41 1.61 -34.23 -0.92
CA PHE A 41 2.74 -33.50 -0.34
C PHE A 41 3.90 -33.49 -1.35
N ILE A 42 4.32 -32.30 -1.75
CA ILE A 42 5.52 -32.05 -2.54
C ILE A 42 6.48 -31.34 -1.60
N GLY A 43 7.42 -32.10 -1.05
CA GLY A 43 8.26 -31.64 0.06
C GLY A 43 8.04 -32.40 1.35
N GLY A 44 9.05 -32.38 2.21
CA GLY A 44 9.06 -32.98 3.54
C GLY A 44 10.33 -32.61 4.33
N LEU A 45 10.51 -33.17 5.53
CA LEU A 45 11.63 -32.86 6.46
C LEU A 45 13.05 -33.14 5.93
N TYR A 46 13.20 -33.64 4.71
CA TYR A 46 14.49 -34.04 4.15
C TYR A 46 14.66 -33.53 2.71
N LEU A 47 15.84 -32.96 2.45
CA LEU A 47 16.40 -32.69 1.12
C LEU A 47 16.30 -33.95 0.23
N PRO A 48 16.15 -33.81 -1.10
CA PRO A 48 16.37 -32.60 -1.93
C PRO A 48 15.14 -31.72 -2.15
N ASP A 49 15.37 -30.55 -2.75
CA ASP A 49 14.31 -29.71 -3.33
C ASP A 49 13.74 -30.39 -4.59
N TYR A 50 12.42 -30.38 -4.73
CA TYR A 50 11.68 -31.03 -5.81
C TYR A 50 11.09 -30.02 -6.80
N THR A 51 11.12 -30.41 -8.07
CA THR A 51 10.35 -29.78 -9.15
C THR A 51 9.44 -30.84 -9.75
N VAL A 52 8.13 -30.64 -9.65
CA VAL A 52 7.12 -31.60 -10.11
C VAL A 52 6.32 -31.03 -11.27
N TYR A 53 6.19 -31.79 -12.34
CA TYR A 53 5.40 -31.44 -13.53
C TYR A 53 4.13 -32.27 -13.59
N LEU A 54 2.98 -31.62 -13.41
CA LEU A 54 1.68 -32.22 -13.68
C LEU A 54 1.47 -32.30 -15.19
N ASN A 55 1.53 -33.52 -15.72
CA ASN A 55 1.36 -33.86 -17.14
C ASN A 55 0.08 -34.67 -17.42
N THR A 56 -0.88 -34.60 -16.50
CA THR A 56 -2.17 -35.31 -16.55
C THR A 56 -3.27 -34.40 -15.99
N SER A 57 -4.44 -34.94 -15.69
CA SER A 57 -5.54 -34.15 -15.13
C SER A 57 -6.21 -34.81 -13.90
N PRO A 58 -5.49 -34.93 -12.77
CA PRO A 58 -5.97 -35.62 -11.59
C PRO A 58 -6.92 -34.76 -10.78
N THR A 59 -7.76 -35.44 -10.00
CA THR A 59 -8.46 -34.86 -8.86
C THR A 59 -7.76 -35.24 -7.57
N ILE A 60 -7.56 -34.30 -6.65
CA ILE A 60 -6.98 -34.54 -5.31
C ILE A 60 -7.78 -33.78 -4.26
N ASP A 61 -7.65 -34.13 -2.98
CA ASP A 61 -8.33 -33.41 -1.90
C ASP A 61 -7.55 -32.16 -1.48
N ASN A 62 -6.25 -32.32 -1.23
CA ASN A 62 -5.38 -31.27 -0.69
C ASN A 62 -3.99 -31.34 -1.34
N LEU A 63 -3.30 -30.19 -1.37
CA LEU A 63 -1.93 -30.07 -1.85
C LEU A 63 -1.08 -29.28 -0.85
N THR A 64 0.09 -29.79 -0.48
CA THR A 64 1.10 -29.09 0.31
C THR A 64 2.40 -29.02 -0.45
N ILE A 65 3.02 -27.83 -0.48
CA ILE A 65 4.31 -27.56 -1.14
C ILE A 65 5.21 -26.82 -0.15
N ASP A 66 6.43 -27.33 0.09
CA ASP A 66 7.40 -26.69 0.99
C ASP A 66 8.17 -25.55 0.30
N THR A 67 8.89 -24.74 1.10
CA THR A 67 9.42 -23.43 0.67
C THR A 67 10.37 -23.47 -0.53
N SER A 68 11.13 -24.54 -0.72
CA SER A 68 12.08 -24.68 -1.83
C SER A 68 11.50 -25.43 -3.03
N ASP A 69 10.29 -25.97 -2.90
CA ASP A 69 9.73 -26.86 -3.90
C ASP A 69 8.90 -26.11 -4.95
N SER A 70 8.77 -26.73 -6.12
CA SER A 70 7.97 -26.20 -7.21
C SER A 70 7.04 -27.24 -7.81
N PHE A 71 5.82 -26.79 -8.11
CA PHE A 71 4.80 -27.57 -8.77
C PHE A 71 4.32 -26.85 -10.02
N THR A 72 4.52 -27.45 -11.18
CA THR A 72 4.14 -26.89 -12.48
C THR A 72 3.01 -27.68 -13.10
N VAL A 73 1.88 -27.02 -13.33
CA VAL A 73 0.83 -27.51 -14.23
C VAL A 73 1.25 -27.16 -15.66
N ILE A 74 1.66 -28.17 -16.43
CA ILE A 74 2.14 -27.93 -17.80
C ILE A 74 0.97 -27.60 -18.73
N ASN A 75 1.27 -26.98 -19.86
CA ASN A 75 0.27 -26.66 -20.88
C ASN A 75 -0.63 -27.87 -21.20
N ASN A 76 -1.95 -27.65 -21.29
CA ASN A 76 -2.96 -28.69 -21.53
C ASN A 76 -3.13 -29.71 -20.38
N SER A 77 -2.80 -29.31 -19.16
CA SER A 77 -3.06 -30.09 -17.94
C SER A 77 -3.94 -29.32 -16.96
N HIS A 78 -4.63 -30.04 -16.08
CA HIS A 78 -5.66 -29.48 -15.21
C HIS A 78 -5.57 -30.12 -13.82
N LEU A 79 -5.49 -29.33 -12.76
CA LEU A 79 -5.58 -29.84 -11.39
C LEU A 79 -6.98 -29.59 -10.82
N TYR A 80 -7.65 -30.63 -10.35
CA TYR A 80 -8.94 -30.52 -9.68
C TYR A 80 -8.77 -30.71 -8.17
N ILE A 81 -9.30 -29.77 -7.37
CA ILE A 81 -9.28 -29.81 -5.91
C ILE A 81 -10.68 -30.12 -5.39
N ALA A 82 -10.85 -31.28 -4.75
CA ALA A 82 -12.14 -31.77 -4.26
C ALA A 82 -12.37 -31.52 -2.76
N GLY A 83 -11.32 -31.39 -1.94
CA GLY A 83 -11.45 -31.09 -0.51
C GLY A 83 -11.96 -32.21 0.42
N GLY A 84 -12.12 -33.45 -0.06
CA GLY A 84 -12.61 -34.55 0.77
C GLY A 84 -13.98 -34.23 1.41
N ALA A 85 -14.13 -34.47 2.72
CA ALA A 85 -15.34 -34.13 3.47
C ALA A 85 -15.42 -32.65 3.94
N SER A 86 -14.41 -31.84 3.60
CA SER A 86 -14.22 -30.46 4.06
C SER A 86 -13.95 -29.51 2.87
N ALA A 87 -13.63 -28.25 3.15
CA ALA A 87 -13.05 -27.37 2.12
C ALA A 87 -11.67 -27.89 1.70
N GLY A 88 -11.35 -27.77 0.40
CA GLY A 88 -10.02 -28.13 -0.10
C GLY A 88 -8.97 -27.12 0.34
N THR A 89 -7.75 -27.60 0.61
CA THR A 89 -6.65 -26.73 1.03
C THR A 89 -5.44 -26.94 0.13
N ILE A 90 -4.91 -25.83 -0.37
CA ILE A 90 -3.59 -25.76 -1.00
C ILE A 90 -2.69 -24.96 -0.06
N THR A 91 -1.75 -25.64 0.62
CA THR A 91 -0.71 -25.01 1.43
C THR A 91 0.54 -24.85 0.58
N ASN A 92 0.72 -23.68 -0.02
CA ASN A 92 1.85 -23.36 -0.88
C ASN A 92 2.84 -22.47 -0.12
N ASN A 93 3.95 -23.04 0.34
CA ASN A 93 5.08 -22.27 0.87
C ASN A 93 6.16 -22.04 -0.18
N GLY A 94 6.17 -22.83 -1.26
CA GLY A 94 7.08 -22.71 -2.40
C GLY A 94 6.45 -22.01 -3.60
N SER A 95 6.52 -22.67 -4.75
CA SER A 95 5.99 -22.12 -6.01
C SER A 95 5.03 -23.05 -6.73
N ILE A 96 3.90 -22.51 -7.18
CA ILE A 96 3.01 -23.13 -8.15
C ILE A 96 3.10 -22.35 -9.45
N LEU A 97 3.21 -23.05 -10.59
CA LEU A 97 3.19 -22.45 -11.92
C LEU A 97 2.07 -23.07 -12.76
N LEU A 98 1.10 -22.26 -13.20
CA LEU A 98 0.21 -22.61 -14.32
C LEU A 98 0.91 -22.18 -15.63
N ASN A 99 1.46 -23.16 -16.36
CA ASN A 99 2.34 -22.92 -17.50
C ASN A 99 1.62 -23.11 -18.85
N GLY A 100 0.52 -22.39 -19.06
CA GLY A 100 -0.19 -22.39 -20.33
C GLY A 100 0.58 -21.67 -21.43
N SER A 101 0.41 -22.14 -22.68
CA SER A 101 1.06 -21.56 -23.86
C SER A 101 0.25 -21.63 -25.15
N SER A 102 -0.72 -22.55 -25.25
CA SER A 102 -1.51 -22.76 -26.48
C SER A 102 -2.96 -23.19 -26.24
N THR A 103 -3.26 -23.74 -25.07
CA THR A 103 -4.60 -24.22 -24.67
C THR A 103 -4.81 -24.01 -23.18
N TYR A 104 -6.02 -24.29 -22.70
CA TYR A 104 -6.37 -24.14 -21.29
C TYR A 104 -5.42 -24.92 -20.39
N THR A 105 -5.03 -24.26 -19.29
CA THR A 105 -4.20 -24.83 -18.23
C THR A 105 -4.82 -24.37 -16.92
N ASP A 106 -5.37 -25.31 -16.16
CA ASP A 106 -6.37 -24.96 -15.15
C ASP A 106 -6.04 -25.46 -13.74
N LEU A 107 -6.48 -24.68 -12.76
CA LEU A 107 -6.70 -25.09 -11.38
C LEU A 107 -8.20 -24.96 -11.08
N ILE A 108 -8.85 -26.04 -10.65
CA ILE A 108 -10.31 -26.13 -10.60
C ILE A 108 -10.76 -26.50 -9.19
N LEU A 109 -11.63 -25.66 -8.59
CA LEU A 109 -12.34 -25.96 -7.35
C LEU A 109 -13.49 -26.91 -7.70
N ASN A 110 -13.31 -28.20 -7.48
CA ASN A 110 -14.16 -29.24 -8.05
C ASN A 110 -15.40 -29.55 -7.20
N SER A 111 -15.27 -29.57 -5.87
CA SER A 111 -16.35 -30.04 -4.99
C SER A 111 -16.70 -29.11 -3.82
N GLY A 112 -16.06 -27.93 -3.71
CA GLY A 112 -16.32 -27.01 -2.62
C GLY A 112 -15.41 -25.78 -2.62
N ASP A 113 -15.49 -25.00 -1.55
CA ASP A 113 -14.56 -23.91 -1.26
C ASP A 113 -13.12 -24.43 -1.21
N VAL A 114 -12.17 -23.58 -1.63
CA VAL A 114 -10.75 -23.85 -1.51
C VAL A 114 -10.03 -22.71 -0.80
N LEU A 115 -9.22 -23.08 0.17
CA LEU A 115 -8.27 -22.20 0.84
C LEU A 115 -6.89 -22.36 0.20
N LEU A 116 -6.37 -21.27 -0.37
CA LEU A 116 -4.99 -21.16 -0.84
C LEU A 116 -4.18 -20.39 0.20
N THR A 117 -3.28 -21.10 0.89
CA THR A 117 -2.54 -20.61 2.05
C THR A 117 -1.04 -20.84 1.92
N GLY A 118 -0.27 -20.42 2.93
CA GLY A 118 1.19 -20.43 2.92
C GLY A 118 1.80 -19.12 2.40
N ALA A 119 3.12 -18.99 2.50
CA ALA A 119 3.85 -17.77 2.11
C ALA A 119 4.31 -17.78 0.64
N GLY A 120 3.96 -18.83 -0.10
CA GLY A 120 4.42 -19.07 -1.46
C GLY A 120 3.68 -18.26 -2.52
N THR A 121 4.00 -18.55 -3.78
CA THR A 121 3.43 -17.87 -4.94
C THR A 121 2.80 -18.85 -5.92
N LEU A 122 1.59 -18.55 -6.39
CA LEU A 122 1.00 -19.14 -7.58
C LEU A 122 1.19 -18.17 -8.75
N THR A 123 2.01 -18.56 -9.72
CA THR A 123 2.27 -17.81 -10.94
C THR A 123 1.50 -18.39 -12.11
N MET A 124 0.82 -17.54 -12.87
CA MET A 124 0.29 -17.89 -14.19
C MET A 124 1.23 -17.33 -15.26
N SER A 125 1.63 -18.15 -16.24
CA SER A 125 2.46 -17.72 -17.36
C SER A 125 1.80 -16.57 -18.14
N ASN A 126 2.55 -15.92 -19.05
CA ASN A 126 2.02 -14.82 -19.86
C ASN A 126 1.03 -15.29 -20.94
N TYR A 127 -0.12 -15.83 -20.53
CA TYR A 127 -1.09 -16.45 -21.41
C TYR A 127 -2.51 -16.31 -20.85
N ALA A 128 -3.43 -15.78 -21.65
CA ALA A 128 -4.79 -15.43 -21.21
C ALA A 128 -5.64 -16.64 -20.77
N ASN A 129 -5.26 -17.86 -21.17
CA ASN A 129 -6.02 -19.08 -20.90
C ASN A 129 -5.41 -19.94 -19.77
N ASN A 130 -4.54 -19.35 -18.94
CA ASN A 130 -4.35 -19.86 -17.58
C ASN A 130 -5.61 -19.52 -16.77
N ARG A 131 -6.23 -20.51 -16.12
CA ARG A 131 -7.48 -20.26 -15.40
C ARG A 131 -7.49 -20.88 -14.01
N ILE A 132 -8.06 -20.14 -13.07
CA ILE A 132 -8.45 -20.66 -11.76
C ILE A 132 -9.95 -20.43 -11.63
N PHE A 133 -10.77 -21.48 -11.48
CA PHE A 133 -12.22 -21.33 -11.42
C PHE A 133 -12.87 -22.48 -10.64
N GLY A 134 -14.16 -22.35 -10.32
CA GLY A 134 -14.93 -23.41 -9.64
C GLY A 134 -15.87 -24.16 -10.57
N SER A 135 -16.20 -25.40 -10.23
CA SER A 135 -17.24 -26.18 -10.91
C SER A 135 -18.66 -25.74 -10.52
N SER A 136 -18.81 -24.86 -9.52
CA SER A 136 -20.07 -24.25 -9.11
C SER A 136 -19.88 -22.77 -8.75
N SER A 137 -20.81 -21.93 -9.19
CA SER A 137 -20.86 -20.49 -8.88
C SER A 137 -20.91 -20.16 -7.38
N THR A 138 -21.26 -21.13 -6.53
CA THR A 138 -21.31 -20.99 -5.07
C THR A 138 -19.97 -21.26 -4.39
N TYR A 139 -19.03 -21.93 -5.06
CA TYR A 139 -17.73 -22.20 -4.47
C TYR A 139 -16.92 -20.92 -4.35
N ARG A 140 -16.05 -20.86 -3.35
CA ARG A 140 -15.19 -19.72 -3.07
C ARG A 140 -13.72 -20.11 -3.03
N LEU A 141 -12.90 -19.40 -3.78
CA LEU A 141 -11.46 -19.39 -3.55
C LEU A 141 -11.12 -18.35 -2.50
N THR A 142 -10.35 -18.72 -1.48
CA THR A 142 -9.76 -17.78 -0.51
C THR A 142 -8.25 -17.75 -0.68
N ASN A 143 -7.69 -16.61 -1.10
CA ASN A 143 -6.24 -16.37 -1.09
C ASN A 143 -5.84 -15.79 0.27
N SER A 144 -5.23 -16.58 1.14
CA SER A 144 -4.89 -16.20 2.52
C SER A 144 -3.87 -15.07 2.63
N ALA A 145 -3.87 -14.40 3.79
CA ALA A 145 -2.82 -13.45 4.15
C ALA A 145 -1.45 -14.15 4.09
N GLY A 146 -0.52 -13.59 3.32
CA GLY A 146 0.82 -14.14 3.08
C GLY A 146 1.01 -14.82 1.72
N HIS A 147 -0.07 -15.26 1.05
CA HIS A 147 0.04 -15.91 -0.26
C HIS A 147 -0.11 -14.90 -1.42
N THR A 148 0.62 -15.15 -2.51
CA THR A 148 0.57 -14.33 -3.74
C THR A 148 0.03 -15.12 -4.94
N ILE A 149 -0.96 -14.56 -5.63
CA ILE A 149 -1.33 -14.96 -7.00
C ILE A 149 -0.79 -13.89 -7.96
N GLN A 150 -0.09 -14.29 -9.02
CA GLN A 150 0.45 -13.35 -10.01
C GLN A 150 0.40 -13.89 -11.43
N GLY A 151 0.66 -13.02 -12.40
CA GLY A 151 0.79 -13.39 -13.81
C GLY A 151 -0.28 -12.74 -14.71
N SER A 152 -0.75 -13.50 -15.69
CA SER A 152 -1.93 -13.18 -16.50
C SER A 152 -2.80 -14.41 -16.70
N GLY A 153 -4.06 -14.18 -17.05
CA GLY A 153 -5.07 -15.25 -17.12
C GLY A 153 -6.40 -14.83 -16.51
N LEU A 154 -7.16 -15.82 -16.09
CA LEU A 154 -8.54 -15.65 -15.61
C LEU A 154 -8.72 -16.25 -14.22
N LEU A 155 -9.14 -15.44 -13.26
CA LEU A 155 -9.55 -15.84 -11.92
C LEU A 155 -11.07 -15.77 -11.83
N GLY A 156 -11.74 -16.90 -11.71
CA GLY A 156 -13.16 -17.02 -11.43
C GLY A 156 -13.98 -17.57 -12.60
N ASN A 157 -13.74 -17.08 -13.82
CA ASN A 157 -14.49 -17.43 -15.04
C ASN A 157 -16.03 -17.34 -14.90
N ASN A 158 -16.54 -16.42 -14.08
CA ASN A 158 -17.95 -16.31 -13.68
C ASN A 158 -18.51 -17.60 -13.03
N GLN A 159 -17.64 -18.39 -12.40
CA GLN A 159 -17.95 -19.72 -11.88
C GLN A 159 -17.51 -19.93 -10.43
N MET A 160 -17.00 -18.90 -9.73
CA MET A 160 -16.73 -18.97 -8.29
C MET A 160 -16.73 -17.59 -7.65
N ALA A 161 -17.02 -17.52 -6.36
CA ALA A 161 -16.68 -16.39 -5.51
C ALA A 161 -15.16 -16.31 -5.28
N LEU A 162 -14.68 -15.13 -4.90
CA LEU A 162 -13.29 -14.92 -4.56
C LEU A 162 -13.16 -14.06 -3.30
N THR A 163 -12.30 -14.47 -2.37
CA THR A 163 -11.83 -13.65 -1.27
C THR A 163 -10.32 -13.52 -1.36
N ASN A 164 -9.82 -12.29 -1.39
CA ASN A 164 -8.39 -12.00 -1.33
C ASN A 164 -8.03 -11.36 0.01
N GLU A 165 -7.32 -12.11 0.86
CA GLU A 165 -6.64 -11.62 2.07
C GLU A 165 -5.15 -11.35 1.82
N GLY A 166 -4.58 -11.99 0.79
CA GLY A 166 -3.18 -11.85 0.37
C GLY A 166 -2.98 -10.85 -0.77
N THR A 167 -2.12 -11.20 -1.72
CA THR A 167 -1.81 -10.36 -2.89
C THR A 167 -2.26 -11.01 -4.19
N ILE A 168 -2.93 -10.24 -5.06
CA ILE A 168 -3.17 -10.60 -6.47
C ILE A 168 -2.51 -9.55 -7.37
N THR A 169 -1.55 -9.93 -8.20
CA THR A 169 -0.78 -9.00 -9.03
C THR A 169 -0.78 -9.35 -10.51
N ALA A 170 -1.21 -8.41 -11.35
CA ALA A 170 -0.95 -8.46 -12.79
C ALA A 170 0.47 -7.94 -13.07
N ASN A 171 1.32 -8.79 -13.64
CA ASN A 171 2.72 -8.45 -13.93
C ASN A 171 3.21 -8.93 -15.31
N GLN A 172 2.27 -9.24 -16.21
CA GLN A 172 2.55 -9.67 -17.59
C GLN A 172 1.87 -8.73 -18.59
N SER A 173 2.21 -8.87 -19.87
CA SER A 173 1.61 -8.04 -20.94
C SER A 173 0.17 -8.47 -21.29
N ASN A 174 -0.14 -9.77 -21.22
CA ASN A 174 -1.54 -10.21 -21.24
C ASN A 174 -2.24 -9.78 -19.94
N ALA A 175 -3.54 -9.53 -20.00
CA ALA A 175 -4.30 -9.08 -18.84
C ALA A 175 -4.50 -10.21 -17.81
N LEU A 176 -4.53 -9.83 -16.54
CA LEU A 176 -5.11 -10.64 -15.47
C LEU A 176 -6.55 -10.19 -15.25
N THR A 177 -7.51 -11.08 -15.46
CA THR A 177 -8.94 -10.79 -15.30
C THR A 177 -9.49 -11.53 -14.09
N ILE A 178 -10.04 -10.79 -13.14
CA ILE A 178 -10.84 -11.30 -12.03
C ILE A 178 -12.31 -11.24 -12.47
N ASN A 179 -12.92 -12.39 -12.66
CA ASN A 179 -14.28 -12.58 -13.14
C ASN A 179 -15.03 -13.51 -12.17
N PRO A 180 -15.45 -13.01 -10.99
CA PRO A 180 -16.18 -13.79 -10.01
C PRO A 180 -17.58 -14.14 -10.53
N SER A 181 -18.24 -15.10 -9.89
CA SER A 181 -19.68 -15.33 -10.03
C SER A 181 -20.49 -14.21 -9.35
N SER A 182 -21.81 -14.32 -9.39
CA SER A 182 -22.73 -13.47 -8.61
C SER A 182 -22.52 -13.54 -7.08
N SER A 183 -21.80 -14.55 -6.60
CA SER A 183 -21.39 -14.66 -5.19
C SER A 183 -20.27 -13.66 -4.82
N GLY A 184 -19.67 -13.01 -5.82
CA GLY A 184 -18.86 -11.81 -5.68
C GLY A 184 -17.38 -12.02 -5.41
N PHE A 185 -16.66 -10.90 -5.50
CA PHE A 185 -15.25 -10.78 -5.14
C PHE A 185 -15.10 -9.81 -3.97
N THR A 186 -14.40 -10.22 -2.91
CA THR A 186 -13.99 -9.38 -1.78
C THR A 186 -12.48 -9.27 -1.74
N ASN A 187 -11.96 -8.05 -1.77
CA ASN A 187 -10.56 -7.71 -1.56
C ASN A 187 -10.36 -7.09 -0.17
N ASN A 188 -9.77 -7.85 0.74
CA ASN A 188 -9.32 -7.41 2.06
C ASN A 188 -7.79 -7.17 2.07
N GLY A 189 -7.06 -7.87 1.20
CA GLY A 189 -5.63 -7.68 0.96
C GLY A 189 -5.32 -6.66 -0.14
N THR A 190 -4.39 -7.02 -1.03
CA THR A 190 -3.92 -6.16 -2.12
C THR A 190 -4.26 -6.73 -3.50
N ILE A 191 -4.82 -5.89 -4.37
CA ILE A 191 -4.75 -6.11 -5.82
C ILE A 191 -3.81 -5.09 -6.46
N ARG A 192 -2.97 -5.53 -7.39
CA ARG A 192 -1.93 -4.71 -8.01
C ARG A 192 -1.89 -4.86 -9.52
N ALA A 193 -1.81 -3.75 -10.23
CA ALA A 193 -1.50 -3.70 -11.66
C ALA A 193 -0.11 -3.08 -11.86
N ASN A 194 0.87 -3.88 -12.26
CA ASN A 194 2.22 -3.38 -12.54
C ASN A 194 2.29 -2.56 -13.83
N SER A 195 3.33 -1.74 -13.96
CA SER A 195 3.63 -1.01 -15.18
C SER A 195 3.67 -1.95 -16.40
N GLY A 196 3.00 -1.55 -17.48
CA GLY A 196 2.84 -2.37 -18.68
C GLY A 196 1.78 -3.49 -18.59
N SER A 197 1.19 -3.72 -17.42
CA SER A 197 0.16 -4.76 -17.19
C SER A 197 -1.25 -4.17 -17.07
N THR A 198 -2.24 -5.02 -17.31
CA THR A 198 -3.66 -4.72 -17.04
C THR A 198 -4.25 -5.73 -16.05
N LEU A 199 -4.84 -5.22 -14.96
CA LEU A 199 -5.71 -5.99 -14.06
C LEU A 199 -7.15 -5.51 -14.26
N THR A 200 -8.06 -6.41 -14.60
CA THR A 200 -9.48 -6.11 -14.77
C THR A 200 -10.31 -6.87 -13.75
N VAL A 201 -11.15 -6.18 -12.99
CA VAL A 201 -12.20 -6.78 -12.16
C VAL A 201 -13.53 -6.64 -12.89
N ASN A 202 -14.06 -7.75 -13.40
CA ASN A 202 -15.37 -7.82 -14.04
C ASN A 202 -16.45 -8.00 -12.98
N ASP A 203 -17.39 -7.05 -12.90
CA ASP A 203 -18.59 -7.13 -12.06
C ASP A 203 -18.37 -7.51 -10.58
N THR A 204 -19.43 -7.37 -9.78
CA THR A 204 -19.57 -7.90 -8.39
C THR A 204 -18.34 -7.76 -7.46
N LEU A 205 -17.61 -6.65 -7.55
CA LEU A 205 -16.63 -6.26 -6.52
C LEU A 205 -17.41 -5.80 -5.29
N THR A 206 -17.49 -6.65 -4.27
CA THR A 206 -18.25 -6.40 -3.04
C THR A 206 -17.73 -5.19 -2.25
N ASN A 207 -16.45 -4.83 -2.42
CA ASN A 207 -15.90 -3.61 -1.84
C ASN A 207 -16.44 -2.34 -2.51
N LEU A 208 -17.01 -2.41 -3.72
CA LEU A 208 -17.61 -1.26 -4.38
C LEU A 208 -19.12 -1.26 -4.14
N SER A 209 -19.53 -0.64 -3.02
CA SER A 209 -20.94 -0.49 -2.65
C SER A 209 -21.48 0.83 -3.20
N GLY A 210 -22.23 0.76 -4.30
CA GLY A 210 -22.64 1.95 -5.05
C GLY A 210 -21.42 2.66 -5.64
N THR A 211 -21.09 3.85 -5.14
CA THR A 211 -19.88 4.61 -5.54
C THR A 211 -18.86 4.73 -4.40
N THR A 212 -19.02 3.95 -3.33
CA THR A 212 -18.08 3.90 -2.20
C THR A 212 -17.21 2.66 -2.32
N LEU A 213 -15.89 2.86 -2.37
CA LEU A 213 -14.91 1.77 -2.28
C LEU A 213 -14.57 1.55 -0.80
N THR A 214 -15.04 0.45 -0.21
CA THR A 214 -15.15 0.27 1.25
C THR A 214 -13.93 -0.36 1.93
N GLY A 215 -13.00 -0.95 1.18
CA GLY A 215 -11.82 -1.59 1.77
C GLY A 215 -10.91 -2.27 0.75
N GLY A 216 -9.79 -2.80 1.25
CA GLY A 216 -8.71 -3.39 0.48
C GLY A 216 -7.68 -2.37 -0.01
N THR A 217 -6.59 -2.87 -0.59
CA THR A 217 -5.55 -2.05 -1.24
C THR A 217 -5.61 -2.22 -2.76
N TYR A 218 -5.58 -1.09 -3.47
CA TYR A 218 -5.60 -0.97 -4.93
C TYR A 218 -4.34 -0.24 -5.37
N TYR A 219 -3.29 -1.01 -5.70
CA TYR A 219 -1.99 -0.48 -6.09
C TYR A 219 -1.83 -0.45 -7.60
N VAL A 220 -1.69 0.74 -8.18
CA VAL A 220 -1.72 0.93 -9.63
C VAL A 220 -0.45 1.60 -10.11
N THR A 221 0.35 0.89 -10.92
CA THR A 221 1.45 1.47 -11.72
C THR A 221 1.27 1.26 -13.22
N GLY A 222 0.44 0.29 -13.62
CA GLY A 222 -0.08 0.13 -14.97
C GLY A 222 -1.57 0.46 -15.04
N THR A 223 -2.37 -0.43 -15.63
CA THR A 223 -3.83 -0.23 -15.74
C THR A 223 -4.61 -1.14 -14.82
N MET A 224 -5.44 -0.57 -13.96
CA MET A 224 -6.43 -1.27 -13.17
C MET A 224 -7.84 -0.85 -13.60
N ARG A 225 -8.72 -1.83 -13.77
CA ARG A 225 -10.11 -1.60 -14.16
C ARG A 225 -11.05 -2.16 -13.11
N LEU A 226 -11.93 -1.32 -12.59
CA LEU A 226 -12.95 -1.66 -11.59
C LEU A 226 -14.35 -1.60 -12.21
N PRO A 227 -15.35 -2.30 -11.66
CA PRO A 227 -16.67 -2.38 -12.28
C PRO A 227 -17.47 -1.06 -12.29
N GLY A 228 -17.07 -0.06 -11.51
CA GLY A 228 -17.81 1.20 -11.42
C GLY A 228 -16.96 2.39 -10.99
N ALA A 229 -17.59 3.57 -10.95
CA ALA A 229 -16.97 4.82 -10.50
C ALA A 229 -16.87 4.88 -8.97
N ILE A 230 -15.94 5.69 -8.48
CA ILE A 230 -15.63 5.91 -7.06
C ILE A 230 -15.79 7.40 -6.76
N ASN A 231 -16.79 7.73 -5.95
CA ASN A 231 -17.01 9.08 -5.43
C ASN A 231 -16.46 9.21 -4.00
N THR A 232 -16.51 8.11 -3.24
CA THR A 232 -16.03 8.01 -1.87
C THR A 232 -15.00 6.90 -1.76
N ASN A 233 -13.78 7.25 -1.39
CA ASN A 233 -12.76 6.26 -1.05
C ASN A 233 -12.75 6.00 0.45
N ALA A 234 -13.02 4.77 0.88
CA ALA A 234 -12.78 4.27 2.24
C ALA A 234 -11.76 3.11 2.24
N ALA A 235 -11.08 2.89 1.11
CA ALA A 235 -10.06 1.89 0.90
C ALA A 235 -8.66 2.54 0.83
N SER A 236 -7.62 1.75 0.53
CA SER A 236 -6.30 2.27 0.18
C SER A 236 -6.12 2.29 -1.33
N ILE A 237 -6.06 3.47 -1.93
CA ILE A 237 -5.80 3.67 -3.36
C ILE A 237 -4.42 4.30 -3.52
N ILE A 238 -3.55 3.64 -4.30
CA ILE A 238 -2.20 4.12 -4.61
C ILE A 238 -2.05 4.22 -6.12
N LEU A 239 -1.91 5.44 -6.62
CA LEU A 239 -1.58 5.74 -8.01
C LEU A 239 -0.11 6.13 -8.09
N ASP A 240 0.72 5.24 -8.63
CA ASP A 240 2.18 5.33 -8.59
C ASP A 240 2.74 5.37 -10.01
N GLY A 241 3.32 6.51 -10.41
CA GLY A 241 3.84 6.71 -11.75
C GLY A 241 2.82 7.33 -12.71
N THR A 242 3.31 8.03 -13.73
CA THR A 242 2.49 8.61 -14.82
C THR A 242 1.62 7.61 -15.58
N SER A 243 1.97 6.32 -15.54
CA SER A 243 1.23 5.24 -16.20
C SER A 243 0.15 4.61 -15.32
N SER A 244 -0.06 5.10 -14.10
CA SER A 244 -1.06 4.59 -13.16
C SER A 244 -2.49 5.00 -13.55
N ASN A 245 -3.17 4.07 -14.22
CA ASN A 245 -4.50 4.27 -14.77
C ASN A 245 -5.53 3.46 -13.99
N LEU A 246 -6.44 4.14 -13.26
CA LEU A 246 -7.58 3.52 -12.62
C LEU A 246 -8.86 3.85 -13.40
N TYR A 247 -9.38 2.88 -14.12
CA TYR A 247 -10.56 3.02 -14.98
C TYR A 247 -11.79 2.31 -14.43
N ASN A 248 -12.98 2.76 -14.85
CA ASN A 248 -14.22 2.03 -14.65
C ASN A 248 -14.64 1.26 -15.91
N GLY A 249 -15.34 0.14 -15.70
CA GLY A 249 -15.78 -0.79 -16.74
C GLY A 249 -14.65 -1.64 -17.35
N THR A 250 -14.98 -2.54 -18.26
CA THR A 250 -14.04 -3.53 -18.83
C THR A 250 -13.27 -3.03 -20.06
N SER A 251 -13.59 -1.84 -20.59
CA SER A 251 -12.92 -1.23 -21.74
C SER A 251 -12.97 0.31 -21.72
N GLY A 252 -12.15 0.98 -22.55
CA GLY A 252 -12.10 2.44 -22.62
C GLY A 252 -11.27 3.10 -21.50
N THR A 253 -11.27 4.43 -21.45
CA THR A 253 -10.37 5.22 -20.59
C THR A 253 -11.11 6.10 -19.58
N ASN A 254 -12.35 5.73 -19.23
CA ASN A 254 -13.13 6.45 -18.24
C ASN A 254 -12.46 6.32 -16.86
N ASN A 255 -11.95 7.43 -16.33
CA ASN A 255 -11.32 7.46 -15.01
C ASN A 255 -12.33 7.10 -13.93
N ALA A 256 -12.03 6.07 -13.12
CA ALA A 256 -12.92 5.65 -12.04
C ALA A 256 -13.11 6.74 -10.98
N LEU A 257 -12.13 7.63 -10.83
CA LEU A 257 -12.08 8.68 -9.81
C LEU A 257 -12.58 10.04 -10.32
N THR A 258 -13.18 10.13 -11.51
CA THR A 258 -13.66 11.42 -12.07
C THR A 258 -14.49 12.23 -11.09
N ASN A 259 -15.31 11.58 -10.26
CA ASN A 259 -16.21 12.22 -9.30
C ASN A 259 -15.77 12.09 -7.84
N LEU A 260 -14.49 11.75 -7.59
CA LEU A 260 -13.96 11.64 -6.24
C LEU A 260 -14.10 12.97 -5.50
N ASN A 261 -14.85 12.98 -4.40
CA ASN A 261 -15.08 14.17 -3.56
C ASN A 261 -14.90 13.89 -2.06
N THR A 262 -14.76 12.61 -1.68
CA THR A 262 -14.58 12.20 -0.28
C THR A 262 -13.50 11.12 -0.17
N ASN A 263 -12.54 11.33 0.72
CA ASN A 263 -11.53 10.36 1.12
C ASN A 263 -11.63 10.08 2.63
N ASN A 264 -12.12 8.90 2.99
CA ASN A 264 -12.15 8.36 4.35
C ASN A 264 -11.08 7.28 4.57
N GLY A 265 -10.47 6.78 3.48
CA GLY A 265 -9.39 5.80 3.50
C GLY A 265 -8.03 6.44 3.23
N SER A 266 -7.15 5.75 2.51
CA SER A 266 -5.87 6.33 2.05
C SER A 266 -5.92 6.60 0.55
N PHE A 267 -5.48 7.79 0.13
CA PHE A 267 -5.33 8.17 -1.26
C PHE A 267 -3.93 8.72 -1.51
N SER A 268 -3.11 7.98 -2.25
CA SER A 268 -1.74 8.34 -2.56
C SER A 268 -1.57 8.56 -4.06
N ILE A 269 -0.97 9.68 -4.43
CA ILE A 269 -0.43 9.93 -5.78
C ILE A 269 1.08 10.09 -5.66
N LEU A 270 1.84 9.27 -6.39
CA LEU A 270 3.29 9.15 -6.21
C LEU A 270 4.02 9.17 -7.56
N ASN A 271 5.29 9.55 -7.55
CA ASN A 271 6.22 9.43 -8.68
C ASN A 271 5.67 10.10 -9.96
N ASP A 272 5.59 11.43 -9.94
CA ASP A 272 5.11 12.25 -11.07
C ASP A 272 3.63 12.03 -11.43
N ARG A 273 2.81 11.55 -10.48
CA ARG A 273 1.40 11.27 -10.73
C ARG A 273 0.51 12.46 -10.39
N ASP A 274 0.03 13.14 -11.42
CA ASP A 274 -0.95 14.22 -11.24
C ASP A 274 -2.39 13.71 -11.16
N PHE A 275 -3.20 14.31 -10.29
CA PHE A 275 -4.64 14.05 -10.22
C PHE A 275 -5.43 15.34 -10.06
N THR A 276 -6.50 15.49 -10.85
CA THR A 276 -7.44 16.61 -10.76
C THR A 276 -8.79 16.09 -10.30
N THR A 277 -9.27 16.59 -9.18
CA THR A 277 -10.64 16.34 -8.70
C THR A 277 -11.65 17.17 -9.51
N ALA A 278 -12.91 16.72 -9.59
CA ALA A 278 -13.94 17.49 -10.29
C ALA A 278 -14.38 18.77 -9.54
N GLY A 279 -14.19 18.81 -8.22
CA GLY A 279 -14.61 19.90 -7.35
C GLY A 279 -13.85 19.87 -6.02
N ASN A 280 -14.50 20.31 -4.94
CA ASN A 280 -13.89 20.25 -3.61
C ASN A 280 -13.70 18.80 -3.15
N LEU A 281 -12.70 18.59 -2.30
CA LEU A 281 -12.36 17.29 -1.73
C LEU A 281 -12.42 17.37 -0.20
N THR A 282 -13.16 16.44 0.42
CA THR A 282 -13.13 16.25 1.88
C THR A 282 -12.26 15.05 2.22
N ASN A 283 -11.35 15.22 3.17
CA ASN A 283 -10.48 14.17 3.68
C ASN A 283 -10.74 13.94 5.18
N SER A 284 -11.12 12.72 5.55
CA SER A 284 -11.10 12.23 6.94
C SER A 284 -10.10 11.08 7.15
N GLY A 285 -9.53 10.55 6.07
CA GLY A 285 -8.47 9.56 6.10
C GLY A 285 -7.09 10.18 5.83
N ALA A 286 -6.28 9.51 5.01
CA ALA A 286 -4.93 9.95 4.66
C ALA A 286 -4.84 10.35 3.19
N ILE A 287 -4.17 11.47 2.91
CA ILE A 287 -3.73 11.86 1.57
C ILE A 287 -2.20 11.91 1.58
N ILE A 288 -1.58 11.28 0.58
CA ILE A 288 -0.14 11.40 0.32
C ILE A 288 0.06 11.96 -1.08
N VAL A 289 0.76 13.10 -1.17
CA VAL A 289 1.18 13.69 -2.44
C VAL A 289 2.69 13.54 -2.54
N GLY A 290 3.14 12.55 -3.31
CA GLY A 290 4.54 12.19 -3.46
C GLY A 290 5.32 13.13 -4.37
N ASP A 291 6.59 12.79 -4.57
CA ASP A 291 7.53 13.60 -5.32
C ASP A 291 7.04 13.91 -6.74
N ASN A 292 7.23 15.18 -7.15
CA ASN A 292 6.79 15.75 -8.43
C ASN A 292 5.30 15.52 -8.80
N SER A 293 4.48 15.10 -7.84
CA SER A 293 3.06 14.81 -8.06
C SER A 293 2.22 16.04 -7.69
N ILE A 294 1.18 16.32 -8.49
CA ILE A 294 0.25 17.42 -8.25
C ILE A 294 -1.15 16.91 -7.95
N LEU A 295 -1.66 17.19 -6.75
CA LEU A 295 -3.08 17.08 -6.42
C LEU A 295 -3.76 18.42 -6.73
N LYS A 296 -4.45 18.51 -7.86
CA LYS A 296 -5.21 19.69 -8.25
C LYS A 296 -6.65 19.60 -7.75
N ILE A 297 -7.08 20.59 -6.96
CA ILE A 297 -8.45 20.67 -6.46
C ILE A 297 -9.29 21.49 -7.41
N ASN A 298 -10.23 20.83 -8.10
CA ASN A 298 -10.98 21.33 -9.25
C ASN A 298 -10.13 21.64 -10.50
N SER A 299 -10.79 21.84 -11.65
CA SER A 299 -10.09 22.09 -12.92
C SER A 299 -9.39 23.46 -13.01
N THR A 300 -9.80 24.43 -12.20
CA THR A 300 -9.24 25.79 -12.15
C THR A 300 -8.13 25.96 -11.12
N GLY A 301 -7.91 25.00 -10.22
CA GLY A 301 -6.93 25.09 -9.14
C GLY A 301 -7.34 26.06 -8.03
N THR A 302 -8.65 26.32 -7.90
CA THR A 302 -9.23 27.25 -6.91
C THR A 302 -10.19 26.54 -5.96
N GLY A 303 -10.20 25.21 -5.98
CA GLY A 303 -11.07 24.41 -5.15
C GLY A 303 -10.50 24.27 -3.75
N MET A 304 -11.34 23.82 -2.82
CA MET A 304 -10.98 23.66 -1.42
C MET A 304 -10.80 22.19 -1.06
N LEU A 305 -9.66 21.86 -0.46
CA LEU A 305 -9.42 20.61 0.27
C LEU A 305 -9.68 20.86 1.76
N THR A 306 -10.70 20.22 2.31
CA THR A 306 -10.97 20.25 3.76
C THR A 306 -10.53 18.93 4.37
N SER A 307 -9.56 18.97 5.28
CA SER A 307 -8.99 17.77 5.90
C SER A 307 -9.19 17.76 7.40
N SER A 308 -9.87 16.73 7.91
CA SER A 308 -9.87 16.33 9.32
C SER A 308 -8.94 15.14 9.61
N GLY A 309 -8.43 14.50 8.55
CA GLY A 309 -7.43 13.45 8.63
C GLY A 309 -6.02 13.97 8.37
N SER A 310 -5.16 13.15 7.76
CA SER A 310 -3.77 13.51 7.48
C SER A 310 -3.51 13.90 6.02
N ILE A 311 -2.60 14.85 5.82
CA ILE A 311 -1.98 15.22 4.55
C ILE A 311 -0.46 15.10 4.72
N SER A 312 0.21 14.36 3.84
CA SER A 312 1.67 14.25 3.86
C SER A 312 2.31 14.12 2.48
N GLY A 313 3.64 14.08 2.43
CA GLY A 313 4.43 13.86 1.23
C GLY A 313 5.24 15.08 0.79
N THR A 314 5.81 15.02 -0.42
CA THR A 314 6.76 16.01 -0.95
C THR A 314 6.27 16.77 -2.19
N GLY A 315 5.03 16.55 -2.61
CA GLY A 315 4.50 17.14 -3.84
C GLY A 315 3.76 18.46 -3.63
N THR A 316 2.86 18.75 -4.56
CA THR A 316 2.09 20.01 -4.58
C THR A 316 0.60 19.74 -4.52
N ILE A 317 -0.10 20.46 -3.64
CA ILE A 317 -1.55 20.59 -3.66
C ILE A 317 -1.87 21.92 -4.32
N ASN A 318 -2.51 21.91 -5.51
CA ASN A 318 -2.95 23.14 -6.18
C ASN A 318 -4.42 23.41 -5.88
N GLY A 319 -4.66 24.36 -4.97
CA GLY A 319 -5.95 24.70 -4.40
C GLY A 319 -5.80 25.12 -2.94
N ASP A 320 -6.88 25.65 -2.35
CA ASP A 320 -6.88 26.08 -0.96
C ASP A 320 -7.01 24.88 -0.03
N VAL A 321 -6.35 24.93 1.13
CA VAL A 321 -6.34 23.85 2.12
C VAL A 321 -6.85 24.36 3.47
N VAL A 322 -7.87 23.70 4.01
CA VAL A 322 -8.34 23.88 5.39
C VAL A 322 -8.01 22.62 6.20
N ASN A 323 -7.09 22.75 7.14
CA ASN A 323 -6.62 21.66 7.99
C ASN A 323 -7.24 21.71 9.40
N SER A 324 -7.93 20.64 9.76
CA SER A 324 -8.44 20.33 11.11
C SER A 324 -7.89 19.02 11.67
N GLY A 325 -6.99 18.35 10.93
CA GLY A 325 -6.25 17.17 11.34
C GLY A 325 -4.74 17.45 11.32
N SER A 326 -3.96 16.64 10.62
CA SER A 326 -2.49 16.78 10.59
C SER A 326 -1.97 17.08 9.18
N VAL A 327 -1.06 18.06 9.08
CA VAL A 327 -0.20 18.25 7.91
C VAL A 327 1.23 17.86 8.30
N MET A 328 1.81 16.93 7.56
CA MET A 328 3.14 16.35 7.78
C MET A 328 3.95 16.48 6.47
N PRO A 329 4.57 17.64 6.21
CA PRO A 329 5.44 17.81 5.04
C PRO A 329 6.57 16.79 5.04
N GLY A 330 6.89 16.25 3.85
CA GLY A 330 7.97 15.28 3.66
C GLY A 330 7.53 13.81 3.58
N LEU A 331 8.47 12.97 3.14
CA LEU A 331 8.68 11.62 3.69
C LEU A 331 9.80 11.66 4.75
N SER A 332 9.88 12.84 5.34
CA SER A 332 10.80 13.48 6.26
C SER A 332 12.28 13.04 6.26
N PRO A 333 13.21 14.00 6.08
CA PRO A 333 12.99 15.39 5.67
C PRO A 333 12.43 15.57 4.23
N GLY A 334 11.63 16.61 3.97
CA GLY A 334 11.17 17.00 2.63
C GLY A 334 10.34 18.30 2.58
N MET A 335 9.86 18.67 1.38
CA MET A 335 9.01 19.87 1.20
C MET A 335 7.63 19.49 0.70
N LEU A 336 6.57 19.94 1.37
CA LEU A 336 5.20 19.91 0.83
C LEU A 336 4.78 21.33 0.42
N THR A 337 4.18 21.46 -0.77
CA THR A 337 3.67 22.74 -1.26
C THR A 337 2.15 22.79 -1.30
N VAL A 338 1.56 23.90 -0.82
CA VAL A 338 0.18 24.31 -1.11
C VAL A 338 0.25 25.51 -2.05
N ASP A 339 -0.13 25.30 -3.31
CA ASP A 339 -0.30 26.36 -4.29
C ASP A 339 -1.73 26.93 -4.19
N GLY A 340 -1.93 27.76 -3.17
CA GLY A 340 -3.21 28.31 -2.69
C GLY A 340 -3.08 28.90 -1.29
N ASP A 341 -4.21 29.28 -0.69
CA ASP A 341 -4.28 29.68 0.72
C ASP A 341 -4.30 28.44 1.64
N TYR A 342 -3.63 28.54 2.79
CA TYR A 342 -3.63 27.53 3.85
C TYR A 342 -4.30 28.08 5.10
N THR A 343 -5.27 27.36 5.65
CA THR A 343 -5.89 27.66 6.94
C THR A 343 -5.74 26.47 7.87
N GLN A 344 -4.99 26.64 8.96
CA GLN A 344 -5.01 25.70 10.08
C GLN A 344 -6.07 26.13 11.08
N SER A 345 -7.01 25.23 11.38
CA SER A 345 -8.03 25.45 12.41
C SER A 345 -7.47 25.21 13.83
N GLU A 346 -8.30 25.47 14.84
CA GLU A 346 -7.94 25.26 16.26
C GLU A 346 -7.61 23.80 16.62
N THR A 347 -8.10 22.82 15.86
CA THR A 347 -7.77 21.40 16.06
C THR A 347 -6.66 20.91 15.15
N GLY A 348 -6.23 21.72 14.19
CA GLY A 348 -5.19 21.35 13.24
C GLY A 348 -3.80 21.29 13.88
N ASN A 349 -2.94 20.43 13.34
CA ASN A 349 -1.54 20.29 13.72
C ASN A 349 -0.64 20.36 12.48
N LEU A 350 0.40 21.17 12.55
CA LEU A 350 1.53 21.12 11.62
C LEU A 350 2.66 20.36 12.31
N PHE A 351 3.11 19.28 11.69
CA PHE A 351 4.17 18.42 12.21
C PHE A 351 5.41 18.55 11.34
N MET A 352 6.57 18.84 11.95
CA MET A 352 7.84 19.08 11.26
C MET A 352 8.95 18.23 11.84
N GLU A 353 9.82 17.66 11.01
CA GLU A 353 10.99 16.91 11.46
C GLU A 353 12.30 17.64 11.13
N ILE A 354 13.28 17.55 12.04
CA ILE A 354 14.59 18.21 11.91
C ILE A 354 15.71 17.21 12.20
N ALA A 355 16.57 16.98 11.22
CA ALA A 355 17.75 16.11 11.28
C ALA A 355 19.08 16.87 11.10
N GLY A 356 19.04 18.13 10.67
CA GLY A 356 20.21 18.95 10.37
C GLY A 356 19.82 20.38 9.98
N LEU A 357 20.73 21.12 9.34
CA LEU A 357 20.60 22.58 9.11
C LEU A 357 20.20 22.97 7.69
N THR A 358 20.09 21.99 6.78
CA THR A 358 19.79 22.23 5.37
C THR A 358 18.31 22.00 5.09
N PRO A 359 17.56 23.02 4.60
CA PRO A 359 16.13 22.86 4.31
C PRO A 359 15.90 21.76 3.26
N VAL A 360 14.74 21.11 3.35
CA VAL A 360 14.28 20.03 2.46
C VAL A 360 15.06 18.73 2.64
N SER A 361 16.39 18.77 2.63
CA SER A 361 17.22 17.55 2.72
C SER A 361 17.50 17.11 4.16
N GLU A 362 17.53 18.05 5.11
CA GLU A 362 17.83 17.77 6.52
C GLU A 362 16.75 18.25 7.48
N TYR A 363 15.79 19.06 7.05
CA TYR A 363 14.57 19.33 7.82
C TYR A 363 13.38 19.64 6.91
N ASP A 364 12.18 19.41 7.43
CA ASP A 364 10.94 19.59 6.70
C ASP A 364 10.65 21.07 6.39
N VAL A 365 10.08 21.33 5.21
CA VAL A 365 9.62 22.67 4.81
C VAL A 365 8.17 22.60 4.36
N PHE A 366 7.33 23.48 4.91
CA PHE A 366 5.97 23.69 4.42
C PHE A 366 5.89 24.99 3.63
N ASN A 367 5.65 24.88 2.32
CA ASN A 367 5.59 26.04 1.44
C ASN A 367 4.14 26.34 1.03
N VAL A 368 3.64 27.52 1.36
CA VAL A 368 2.33 28.02 0.96
C VAL A 368 2.55 29.17 -0.03
N THR A 369 1.96 29.15 -1.22
CA THR A 369 2.14 30.24 -2.18
C THR A 369 1.18 31.41 -1.93
N GLY A 370 0.02 31.14 -1.32
CA GLY A 370 -0.95 32.11 -0.85
C GLY A 370 -0.72 32.55 0.60
N ASN A 371 -1.81 32.93 1.28
CA ASN A 371 -1.78 33.31 2.69
C ASN A 371 -1.85 32.07 3.60
N ALA A 372 -1.14 32.10 4.72
CA ALA A 372 -1.27 31.10 5.78
C ALA A 372 -1.95 31.72 7.02
N TYR A 373 -3.09 31.14 7.43
CA TYR A 373 -3.82 31.47 8.64
C TYR A 373 -3.55 30.38 9.69
N LEU A 374 -2.87 30.73 10.78
CA LEU A 374 -2.37 29.79 11.76
C LEU A 374 -3.20 29.82 13.05
N ALA A 375 -3.60 28.63 13.50
CA ALA A 375 -4.18 28.32 14.80
C ALA A 375 -3.73 26.89 15.19
N GLY A 376 -4.27 26.30 16.26
CA GLY A 376 -4.01 24.92 16.64
C GLY A 376 -2.56 24.69 17.09
N ALA A 377 -1.98 23.55 16.74
CA ALA A 377 -0.66 23.13 17.23
C ALA A 377 0.45 23.17 16.17
N LEU A 378 1.67 23.43 16.64
CA LEU A 378 2.91 23.09 15.97
C LEU A 378 3.61 21.99 16.77
N SER A 379 3.98 20.91 16.09
CA SER A 379 4.73 19.78 16.67
C SER A 379 6.05 19.60 15.92
N VAL A 380 7.13 19.34 16.65
CA VAL A 380 8.47 19.16 16.07
C VAL A 380 9.14 17.93 16.64
N ASP A 381 9.74 17.11 15.77
CA ASP A 381 10.59 15.98 16.16
C ASP A 381 12.05 16.20 15.70
N LEU A 382 13.00 15.83 16.56
CA LEU A 382 14.42 15.76 16.20
C LEU A 382 14.77 14.33 15.80
N LEU A 383 15.32 14.16 14.61
CA LEU A 383 15.70 12.86 14.08
C LEU A 383 17.18 12.56 14.30
N ASN A 384 17.55 11.28 14.21
CA ASN A 384 18.94 10.81 14.13
C ASN A 384 19.86 11.30 15.27
N GLY A 385 19.29 11.65 16.42
CA GLY A 385 20.04 12.22 17.56
C GLY A 385 20.57 13.63 17.32
N PHE A 386 20.01 14.37 16.35
CA PHE A 386 20.40 15.74 16.08
C PHE A 386 20.18 16.61 17.32
N MET A 387 21.21 17.39 17.67
CA MET A 387 21.19 18.32 18.81
C MET A 387 21.37 19.74 18.28
N PRO A 388 20.27 20.50 18.07
CA PRO A 388 20.34 21.89 17.64
C PRO A 388 21.22 22.73 18.57
N ALA A 389 22.15 23.50 17.98
CA ALA A 389 23.05 24.38 18.71
C ALA A 389 22.46 25.80 18.83
N MET A 390 22.89 26.54 19.85
CA MET A 390 22.53 27.96 20.04
C MET A 390 22.78 28.77 18.75
N GLY A 391 21.78 29.54 18.35
CA GLY A 391 21.81 30.36 17.13
C GLY A 391 21.44 29.61 15.85
N ASN A 392 21.21 28.29 15.89
CA ASN A 392 20.61 27.59 14.75
C ASN A 392 19.18 28.11 14.53
N SER A 393 18.81 28.20 13.24
CA SER A 393 17.50 28.68 12.80
C SER A 393 16.97 27.79 11.69
N PHE A 394 15.69 27.45 11.75
CA PHE A 394 14.99 26.56 10.82
C PHE A 394 13.76 27.29 10.30
N THR A 395 13.71 27.60 9.00
CA THR A 395 12.51 28.21 8.41
C THR A 395 11.58 27.09 7.97
N ILE A 396 10.59 26.81 8.82
CA ILE A 396 9.70 25.64 8.69
C ILE A 396 8.48 25.92 7.82
N LEU A 397 8.08 27.19 7.70
CA LEU A 397 6.90 27.58 6.92
C LEU A 397 7.17 28.88 6.16
N THR A 398 6.84 28.90 4.88
CA THR A 398 6.84 30.11 4.04
C THR A 398 5.45 30.37 3.48
N ALA A 399 5.05 31.63 3.38
CA ALA A 399 3.77 32.06 2.81
C ALA A 399 3.88 33.45 2.16
N ASN A 400 2.89 33.86 1.36
CA ASN A 400 2.77 35.25 0.92
C ASN A 400 2.54 36.18 2.11
N ASN A 401 1.63 35.81 3.02
CA ASN A 401 1.41 36.46 4.31
C ASN A 401 1.15 35.42 5.40
N ILE A 402 1.64 35.69 6.61
CA ILE A 402 1.34 34.93 7.83
C ILE A 402 0.33 35.71 8.67
N TYR A 403 -0.78 35.05 9.03
CA TYR A 403 -1.78 35.58 9.94
C TYR A 403 -1.96 34.64 11.14
N GLY A 404 -2.12 35.22 12.34
CA GLY A 404 -2.28 34.44 13.57
C GLY A 404 -0.98 33.79 14.04
N THR A 405 -1.11 32.88 15.00
CA THR A 405 -0.01 32.09 15.58
C THR A 405 -0.54 30.71 15.94
N PHE A 406 0.33 29.71 16.04
CA PHE A 406 -0.04 28.46 16.70
C PHE A 406 -0.45 28.73 18.16
N ASN A 407 -1.48 28.04 18.63
CA ASN A 407 -2.00 28.12 20.00
C ASN A 407 -1.25 27.19 20.96
N ALA A 408 -0.63 26.13 20.44
CA ALA A 408 0.12 25.13 21.22
C ALA A 408 1.42 24.73 20.52
N TYR A 409 2.41 24.36 21.34
CA TYR A 409 3.75 24.00 20.90
C TYR A 409 4.18 22.68 21.54
N ASN A 410 4.34 21.64 20.74
CA ASN A 410 4.91 20.37 21.14
C ASN A 410 6.34 20.30 20.61
N LEU A 411 7.26 20.95 21.31
CA LEU A 411 8.65 21.10 20.88
C LEU A 411 9.59 20.22 21.73
N PRO A 412 10.63 19.62 21.14
CA PRO A 412 11.55 18.76 21.84
C PRO A 412 12.48 19.58 22.74
N ALA A 413 12.83 19.04 23.92
CA ALA A 413 13.76 19.71 24.83
C ALA A 413 15.18 19.73 24.23
N LEU A 414 15.85 20.88 24.30
CA LEU A 414 17.20 21.07 23.71
C LEU A 414 18.35 20.85 24.71
N GLY A 415 18.04 20.79 26.01
CA GLY A 415 19.05 20.67 27.07
C GLY A 415 19.94 21.92 27.22
N ASN A 416 20.92 21.86 28.12
CA ASN A 416 21.93 22.91 28.35
C ASN A 416 21.38 24.34 28.56
N GLY A 417 20.17 24.46 29.10
CA GLY A 417 19.50 25.75 29.31
C GLY A 417 19.19 26.48 28.01
N MET A 418 18.96 25.75 26.91
CA MET A 418 18.50 26.26 25.61
C MET A 418 17.01 25.96 25.42
N GLY A 419 16.31 26.87 24.74
CA GLY A 419 14.92 26.73 24.36
C GLY A 419 14.68 27.13 22.92
N TRP A 420 13.48 26.84 22.44
CA TRP A 420 13.00 27.29 21.14
C TRP A 420 12.35 28.66 21.27
N ASP A 421 12.72 29.56 20.37
CA ASP A 421 11.99 30.78 20.08
C ASP A 421 11.30 30.62 18.72
N VAL A 422 9.99 30.88 18.67
CA VAL A 422 9.19 30.74 17.44
C VAL A 422 8.91 32.13 16.89
N ALA A 423 9.63 32.48 15.83
CA ALA A 423 9.53 33.78 15.19
C ALA A 423 8.47 33.75 14.09
N TYR A 424 7.49 34.66 14.18
CA TYR A 424 6.49 34.90 13.15
C TYR A 424 6.84 36.17 12.39
N ASN A 425 7.27 36.01 11.14
CA ASN A 425 7.57 37.11 10.24
C ASN A 425 6.41 37.31 9.26
N ALA A 426 6.44 38.40 8.48
CA ALA A 426 5.38 38.69 7.52
C ALA A 426 5.14 37.54 6.51
N ASN A 427 6.18 36.82 6.12
CA ASN A 427 6.15 35.81 5.06
C ASN A 427 6.72 34.44 5.46
N ASN A 428 7.07 34.23 6.74
CA ASN A 428 7.60 32.95 7.20
C ASN A 428 7.46 32.74 8.72
N VAL A 429 7.54 31.47 9.13
CA VAL A 429 7.73 31.05 10.52
C VAL A 429 9.07 30.34 10.65
N SER A 430 9.87 30.77 11.62
CA SER A 430 11.17 30.16 11.92
C SER A 430 11.27 29.72 13.37
N LEU A 431 11.95 28.59 13.59
CA LEU A 431 12.36 28.11 14.90
C LEU A 431 13.81 28.51 15.13
N MET A 432 14.09 29.22 16.23
CA MET A 432 15.42 29.65 16.61
C MET A 432 15.83 29.03 17.94
N VAL A 433 17.06 28.54 18.02
CA VAL A 433 17.61 28.01 19.28
C VAL A 433 18.21 29.17 20.07
N THR A 434 17.63 29.48 21.22
CA THR A 434 18.03 30.60 22.09
C THR A 434 18.32 30.13 23.52
N PRO A 435 19.03 30.91 24.36
CA PRO A 435 19.12 30.61 25.79
C PRO A 435 17.73 30.66 26.42
N GLU A 436 17.43 29.73 27.33
CA GLU A 436 16.21 29.78 28.12
C GLU A 436 16.12 31.12 28.89
N PRO A 437 14.90 31.66 29.11
CA PRO A 437 14.72 32.98 29.70
C PRO A 437 15.44 33.20 31.03
N MET A 438 15.55 32.18 31.89
CA MET A 438 16.26 32.28 33.17
C MET A 438 17.79 32.31 33.01
N SER A 439 18.33 31.60 32.01
CA SER A 439 19.75 31.65 31.64
C SER A 439 20.13 33.02 31.09
N ALA A 440 19.27 33.63 30.26
CA ALA A 440 19.50 34.96 29.71
C ALA A 440 19.62 36.05 30.80
N ILE A 441 18.80 35.98 31.85
CA ILE A 441 18.85 36.90 33.00
C ILE A 441 20.13 36.69 33.84
N LEU A 442 20.61 35.45 33.99
CA LEU A 442 21.87 35.16 34.67
C LEU A 442 23.09 35.67 33.89
N PHE A 443 23.08 35.60 32.56
CA PHE A 443 24.14 36.13 31.70
C PHE A 443 24.20 37.67 31.71
N LEU A 444 23.06 38.35 31.66
CA LEU A 444 22.99 39.82 31.74
C LEU A 444 23.38 40.36 33.12
N SER A 445 23.04 39.64 34.19
CA SER A 445 23.47 40.00 35.55
C SER A 445 24.95 39.69 35.80
N GLY A 446 25.49 38.61 35.23
CA GLY A 446 26.92 38.25 35.32
C GLY A 446 27.87 39.22 34.60
N ALA A 447 27.49 39.74 33.43
CA ALA A 447 28.29 40.74 32.71
C ALA A 447 28.32 42.12 33.43
N SER A 448 27.26 42.44 34.17
CA SER A 448 27.17 43.68 34.97
C SER A 448 28.04 43.64 36.25
N VAL A 449 28.39 42.45 36.76
CA VAL A 449 29.20 42.29 37.99
C VAL A 449 30.71 42.40 37.72
N PHE A 450 31.18 42.19 36.49
CA PHE A 450 32.62 42.28 36.16
C PHE A 450 33.15 43.69 35.83
N VAL A 451 32.29 44.71 35.69
CA VAL A 451 32.71 46.10 35.38
C VAL A 451 32.93 46.96 36.65
N ILE A 452 32.59 46.49 37.86
CA ILE A 452 32.69 47.29 39.11
C ILE A 452 33.87 46.85 40.03
N ARG A 453 34.85 46.09 39.54
CA ARG A 453 36.06 45.74 40.34
C ARG A 453 37.39 45.97 39.62
N ARG A 454 37.62 47.16 39.06
CA ARG A 454 39.00 47.66 38.84
C ARG A 454 39.15 49.18 38.89
N PHE A 455 38.63 49.82 39.94
CA PHE A 455 39.15 51.13 40.38
C PHE A 455 39.06 51.26 41.91
N ARG A 456 40.13 50.88 42.61
CA ARG A 456 40.61 51.50 43.87
C ARG A 456 41.83 50.76 44.40
N ARG A 457 43.02 51.32 44.19
CA ARG A 457 43.90 51.86 45.25
C ARG A 457 45.29 52.22 44.71
N ALA A 458 45.60 53.52 44.80
CA ALA A 458 46.94 54.09 44.89
C ALA A 458 46.92 55.13 46.04
N LYS A 459 48.06 55.27 46.75
CA LYS A 459 48.35 56.08 47.96
C LYS A 459 47.85 55.45 49.28
N HIS A 460 48.63 55.26 50.34
CA HIS A 460 49.96 55.74 50.75
C HIS A 460 50.87 54.59 51.18
#